data_AF-A0A4T0WHV0-F1
#
_entry.id   AF-A0A4T0WHV0-F1
#
_cell.length_a   1.000
_cell.length_b   1.000
_cell.length_c   1.000
_cell.angle_alpha   90.00
_cell.angle_beta   90.00
_cell.angle_gamma   90.00
#
_symmetry.space_group_name_H-M   'P 1'
#
loop_
_entity.id
_entity.type
_entity.pdbx_description
1 polymer ?
#
loop_
_entity_poly.entity_id
_entity_poly.type
_entity_poly.pdbx_seq_one_letter_code
_entity_poly.pdbx_strand_id
1 'polypeptide(L)'
;MPDSRLKMKEAKFPFEFSVENMASAQNITRNSRFIVYMIGPDYPTRENPTDRSVRHYLAGNFTVEQTKSEVLSSAIILKNSTPAFSDYISPEPKAGSGVHRYVYLLYVQPEKFNKMGFDGVGVEKMNRKNFNVSQFRQQAGLGRPIGGTFFMVNMAPSGSGSGSGSSGGGGNNNNNNNNSTGNNGNGRSTASIATAGSIFMFITLLATMLVWM
;
A
#
# COMPACT_ATOMS: atom_id res chain seq x y z
N MET A 1 -8.06 -1.24 -1.01
CA MET A 1 -8.53 -1.28 0.39
C MET A 1 -7.58 -2.17 1.21
N PRO A 2 -7.49 -2.03 2.55
CA PRO A 2 -6.73 -2.98 3.36
C PRO A 2 -7.16 -4.42 3.05
N ASP A 3 -6.20 -5.36 3.02
CA ASP A 3 -6.42 -6.78 2.71
C ASP A 3 -6.81 -7.11 1.25
N SER A 4 -6.49 -6.22 0.30
CA SER A 4 -6.73 -6.50 -1.12
C SER A 4 -5.80 -7.63 -1.61
N ARG A 5 -6.34 -8.57 -2.41
CA ARG A 5 -5.55 -9.58 -3.11
C ARG A 5 -5.23 -9.07 -4.51
N LEU A 6 -3.94 -8.92 -4.80
CA LEU A 6 -3.46 -8.36 -6.05
C LEU A 6 -2.69 -9.39 -6.86
N LYS A 7 -2.85 -9.32 -8.19
CA LYS A 7 -1.97 -10.01 -9.13
C LYS A 7 -0.62 -9.29 -9.19
N MET A 8 0.41 -10.02 -9.58
CA MET A 8 1.76 -9.46 -9.79
C MET A 8 1.77 -8.20 -10.66
N LYS A 9 1.03 -8.21 -11.77
CA LYS A 9 0.91 -7.06 -12.69
C LYS A 9 0.20 -5.84 -12.09
N GLU A 10 -0.58 -6.05 -11.03
CA GLU A 10 -1.32 -5.00 -10.35
C GLU A 10 -0.42 -4.33 -9.32
N ALA A 11 0.43 -5.09 -8.61
CA ALA A 11 1.34 -4.67 -7.54
C ALA A 11 2.45 -3.69 -7.99
N LYS A 12 2.05 -2.56 -8.53
CA LYS A 12 2.87 -1.42 -8.94
C LYS A 12 2.98 -0.39 -7.82
N PHE A 13 3.92 0.53 -7.95
CA PHE A 13 4.04 1.66 -7.04
C PHE A 13 2.71 2.45 -7.00
N PRO A 14 2.21 2.85 -5.82
CA PRO A 14 1.03 3.70 -5.72
C PRO A 14 1.26 5.03 -6.44
N PHE A 15 0.28 5.47 -7.22
CA PHE A 15 0.32 6.80 -7.85
C PHE A 15 0.03 7.91 -6.82
N GLU A 16 -0.60 7.59 -5.69
CA GLU A 16 -0.91 8.50 -4.59
C GLU A 16 -0.80 7.78 -3.22
N PHE A 17 -0.29 8.50 -2.22
CA PHE A 17 -0.51 8.17 -0.81
C PHE A 17 -1.51 9.16 -0.22
N SER A 18 -2.62 8.68 0.32
CA SER A 18 -3.59 9.50 1.02
C SER A 18 -4.06 8.85 2.32
N VAL A 19 -4.48 9.71 3.26
CA VAL A 19 -4.77 9.31 4.63
C VAL A 19 -6.11 9.88 5.05
N GLU A 20 -6.97 9.02 5.58
CA GLU A 20 -8.25 9.41 6.17
C GLU A 20 -8.09 9.81 7.63
N ASN A 21 -9.01 10.64 8.12
CA ASN A 21 -9.11 11.02 9.53
C ASN A 21 -7.81 11.59 10.12
N MET A 22 -6.99 12.27 9.31
CA MET A 22 -5.76 12.90 9.78
C MET A 22 -6.01 13.93 10.89
N ALA A 23 -7.17 14.60 10.87
CA ALA A 23 -7.59 15.54 11.91
C ALA A 23 -7.80 14.87 13.29
N SER A 24 -8.02 13.56 13.33
CA SER A 24 -8.17 12.79 14.58
C SER A 24 -6.83 12.31 15.15
N ALA A 25 -5.72 12.52 14.42
CA ALA A 25 -4.41 12.12 14.88
C ALA A 25 -3.87 13.11 15.91
N GLN A 26 -3.47 12.61 17.08
CA GLN A 26 -2.92 13.43 18.15
C GLN A 26 -1.51 13.92 17.80
N ASN A 27 -1.18 15.15 18.24
CA ASN A 27 0.14 15.78 18.08
C ASN A 27 0.60 15.94 16.62
N ILE A 28 -0.34 16.11 15.69
CA ILE A 28 -0.08 16.37 14.28
C ILE A 28 -0.50 17.80 13.95
N THR A 29 0.40 18.54 13.31
CA THR A 29 0.18 19.91 12.83
C THR A 29 0.33 19.96 11.31
N ARG A 30 0.03 21.11 10.70
CA ARG A 30 0.27 21.32 9.26
C ARG A 30 1.75 21.23 8.87
N ASN A 31 2.66 21.43 9.83
CA ASN A 31 4.11 21.35 9.61
C ASN A 31 4.68 19.97 9.93
N SER A 32 3.84 19.03 10.41
CA SER A 32 4.29 17.67 10.69
C SER A 32 4.73 16.98 9.41
N ARG A 33 5.85 16.26 9.52
CA ARG A 33 6.38 15.42 8.45
C ARG A 33 6.08 13.96 8.75
N PHE A 34 6.07 13.13 7.72
CA PHE A 34 5.76 11.72 7.85
C PHE A 34 6.77 10.84 7.12
N ILE A 35 6.92 9.63 7.65
CA ILE A 35 7.65 8.54 7.02
C ILE A 35 6.65 7.49 6.55
N VAL A 36 6.79 7.08 5.29
CA VAL A 36 6.06 5.96 4.70
C VAL A 36 7.06 4.88 4.33
N TYR A 37 6.77 3.64 4.69
CA TYR A 37 7.54 2.51 4.21
C TYR A 37 6.66 1.29 3.93
N MET A 38 7.14 0.44 3.02
CA MET A 38 6.54 -0.84 2.67
C MET A 38 7.49 -1.98 3.02
N ILE A 39 7.01 -2.95 3.79
CA ILE A 39 7.73 -4.16 4.18
C ILE A 39 7.00 -5.42 3.69
N GLY A 40 7.74 -6.38 3.14
CA GLY A 40 7.32 -7.76 2.89
C GLY A 40 7.81 -8.69 4.00
N PRO A 41 6.99 -9.08 4.99
CA PRO A 41 7.43 -9.90 6.11
C PRO A 41 7.66 -11.39 5.76
N ASP A 42 7.20 -11.84 4.60
CA ASP A 42 6.98 -13.27 4.31
C ASP A 42 8.02 -13.87 3.34
N TYR A 43 9.16 -13.23 3.09
CA TYR A 43 10.16 -13.77 2.15
C TYR A 43 11.11 -14.80 2.78
N PRO A 44 11.43 -15.93 2.12
CA PRO A 44 10.95 -16.36 0.80
C PRO A 44 9.57 -17.03 0.82
N THR A 45 9.11 -17.55 1.96
CA THR A 45 7.74 -18.02 2.19
C THR A 45 7.27 -17.59 3.57
N ARG A 46 5.95 -17.48 3.76
CA ARG A 46 5.37 -17.10 5.05
C ARG A 46 5.71 -18.09 6.16
N GLU A 47 5.81 -19.38 5.82
CA GLU A 47 6.08 -20.48 6.74
C GLU A 47 7.55 -20.52 7.17
N ASN A 48 8.48 -20.17 6.27
CA ASN A 48 9.91 -20.11 6.57
C ASN A 48 10.56 -18.82 6.00
N PRO A 49 10.29 -17.66 6.62
CA PRO A 49 10.69 -16.37 6.06
C PRO A 49 12.10 -15.96 6.51
N THR A 50 13.12 -16.63 5.97
CA THR A 50 14.53 -16.43 6.34
C THR A 50 15.12 -15.07 5.94
N ASP A 51 14.56 -14.41 4.91
CA ASP A 51 14.93 -13.04 4.54
C ASP A 51 13.79 -12.05 4.81
N ARG A 52 13.02 -12.31 5.88
CA ARG A 52 11.85 -11.53 6.27
C ARG A 52 12.08 -10.04 6.30
N SER A 53 10.96 -9.33 6.34
CA SER A 53 10.94 -7.87 6.43
C SER A 53 11.70 -7.21 5.27
N VAL A 54 11.48 -7.68 4.05
CA VAL A 54 12.09 -7.09 2.86
C VAL A 54 11.57 -5.66 2.69
N ARG A 55 12.47 -4.69 2.60
CA ARG A 55 12.14 -3.28 2.39
C ARG A 55 11.87 -3.01 0.92
N HIS A 56 10.59 -2.85 0.59
CA HIS A 56 10.14 -2.55 -0.77
C HIS A 56 10.15 -1.06 -1.08
N TYR A 57 9.85 -0.21 -0.10
CA TYR A 57 9.85 1.24 -0.23
C TYR A 57 10.16 1.89 1.12
N LEU A 58 10.90 2.99 1.12
CA LEU A 58 11.14 3.80 2.32
C LEU A 58 11.39 5.25 1.91
N ALA A 59 10.54 6.15 2.39
CA ALA A 59 10.67 7.57 2.15
C ALA A 59 10.19 8.37 3.37
N GLY A 60 10.89 9.47 3.64
CA GLY A 60 10.52 10.43 4.67
C GLY A 60 9.97 11.70 4.05
N ASN A 61 9.84 12.74 4.87
CA ASN A 61 9.57 14.10 4.43
C ASN A 61 8.25 14.27 3.67
N PHE A 62 7.29 13.37 3.90
CA PHE A 62 5.92 13.58 3.46
C PHE A 62 5.28 14.69 4.25
N THR A 63 4.45 15.51 3.62
CA THR A 63 3.63 16.54 4.25
C THR A 63 2.19 16.42 3.75
N VAL A 64 1.23 16.84 4.59
CA VAL A 64 -0.18 16.87 4.22
C VAL A 64 -0.44 18.02 3.26
N GLU A 65 -1.05 17.75 2.11
CA GLU A 65 -1.52 18.81 1.20
C GLU A 65 -2.88 19.36 1.62
N GLN A 66 -3.27 20.52 1.08
CA GLN A 66 -4.65 21.01 1.20
C GLN A 66 -5.60 20.33 0.20
N THR A 67 -5.06 19.53 -0.71
CA THR A 67 -5.77 18.80 -1.75
C THR A 67 -6.32 17.49 -1.19
N LYS A 68 -7.61 17.25 -1.42
CA LYS A 68 -8.25 15.97 -1.12
C LYS A 68 -7.89 14.95 -2.20
N SER A 69 -7.89 13.67 -1.84
CA SER A 69 -7.72 12.59 -2.80
C SER A 69 -8.84 12.61 -3.84
N GLU A 70 -8.50 12.39 -5.11
CA GLU A 70 -9.46 12.22 -6.22
C GLU A 70 -10.25 10.90 -6.10
N VAL A 71 -9.76 10.00 -5.25
CA VAL A 71 -10.23 8.63 -5.10
C VAL A 71 -11.21 8.52 -3.95
N LEU A 72 -10.87 9.19 -2.85
CA LEU A 72 -11.61 9.14 -1.61
C LEU A 72 -11.66 10.54 -1.01
N SER A 73 -12.81 11.18 -1.13
CA SER A 73 -13.00 12.59 -0.75
C SER A 73 -12.87 12.87 0.75
N SER A 74 -12.86 11.83 1.59
CA SER A 74 -12.53 11.89 3.03
C SER A 74 -11.02 11.83 3.32
N ALA A 75 -10.19 11.47 2.35
CA ALA A 75 -8.75 11.35 2.49
C ALA A 75 -8.02 12.62 2.02
N ILE A 76 -6.89 12.91 2.67
CA ILE A 76 -5.98 14.00 2.28
C ILE A 76 -4.69 13.41 1.72
N ILE A 77 -4.17 14.02 0.65
CA ILE A 77 -2.96 13.57 -0.02
C ILE A 77 -1.72 13.87 0.82
N LEU A 78 -0.79 12.92 0.87
CA LEU A 78 0.57 13.11 1.34
C LEU A 78 1.50 13.36 0.14
N LYS A 79 2.17 14.51 0.15
CA LYS A 79 3.19 14.83 -0.84
C LYS A 79 4.57 14.59 -0.26
N ASN A 80 5.40 13.84 -0.97
CA ASN A 80 6.81 13.76 -0.63
C ASN A 80 7.57 14.98 -1.20
N SER A 81 8.39 15.62 -0.37
CA SER A 81 9.23 16.75 -0.76
C SER A 81 10.65 16.36 -1.19
N THR A 82 11.01 15.08 -1.09
CA THR A 82 12.36 14.55 -1.38
C THR A 82 12.31 13.20 -2.10
N PRO A 83 13.37 12.77 -2.81
CA PRO A 83 13.45 11.40 -3.33
C PRO A 83 13.28 10.33 -2.25
N ALA A 84 12.82 9.14 -2.62
CA ALA A 84 12.77 8.02 -1.70
C ALA A 84 14.19 7.59 -1.29
N PHE A 85 14.34 7.16 -0.04
CA PHE A 85 15.60 6.60 0.42
C PHE A 85 15.80 5.20 -0.14
N SER A 86 14.76 4.37 -0.11
CA SER A 86 14.67 3.13 -0.86
C SER A 86 13.56 3.25 -1.88
N ASP A 87 13.94 3.37 -3.15
CA ASP A 87 12.98 3.38 -4.26
C ASP A 87 12.16 2.10 -4.28
N TYR A 88 10.94 2.21 -4.81
CA TYR A 88 10.02 1.10 -4.90
C TYR A 88 10.62 -0.05 -5.71
N ILE A 89 10.58 -1.25 -5.14
CA ILE A 89 10.77 -2.49 -5.87
C ILE A 89 9.47 -3.28 -5.81
N SER A 90 9.02 -3.79 -6.95
CA SER A 90 7.81 -4.61 -7.02
C SER A 90 7.95 -5.88 -6.18
N PRO A 91 6.86 -6.37 -5.59
CA PRO A 91 6.74 -7.76 -5.17
C PRO A 91 7.25 -8.72 -6.25
N GLU A 92 8.20 -9.58 -5.88
CA GLU A 92 8.71 -10.67 -6.73
C GLU A 92 8.81 -12.00 -5.95
N PRO A 93 7.73 -12.47 -5.31
CA PRO A 93 7.71 -13.77 -4.65
C PRO A 93 7.82 -14.91 -5.67
N LYS A 94 8.46 -16.02 -5.28
CA LYS A 94 8.67 -17.17 -6.18
C LYS A 94 7.36 -17.93 -6.44
N ALA A 95 7.21 -18.55 -7.61
CA ALA A 95 6.10 -19.48 -7.85
C ALA A 95 6.07 -20.59 -6.78
N GLY A 96 4.87 -20.98 -6.33
CA GLY A 96 4.69 -21.97 -5.26
C GLY A 96 5.04 -21.50 -3.85
N SER A 97 5.42 -20.24 -3.64
CA SER A 97 5.75 -19.70 -2.31
C SER A 97 4.54 -19.31 -1.47
N GLY A 98 3.32 -19.54 -1.98
CA GLY A 98 2.07 -19.26 -1.26
C GLY A 98 1.74 -17.77 -1.20
N VAL A 99 1.13 -17.34 -0.09
CA VAL A 99 0.61 -15.98 0.08
C VAL A 99 1.64 -15.09 0.79
N HIS A 100 1.95 -13.95 0.17
CA HIS A 100 2.86 -12.92 0.68
C HIS A 100 2.10 -11.65 1.02
N ARG A 101 2.33 -11.12 2.22
CA ARG A 101 1.82 -9.80 2.63
C ARG A 101 2.81 -8.71 2.23
N TYR A 102 2.28 -7.53 1.92
CA TYR A 102 3.05 -6.32 1.75
C TYR A 102 2.38 -5.20 2.52
N VAL A 103 3.05 -4.75 3.58
CA VAL A 103 2.50 -3.87 4.60
C VAL A 103 3.11 -2.50 4.45
N TYR A 104 2.26 -1.49 4.24
CA TYR A 104 2.64 -0.10 4.33
C TYR A 104 2.30 0.43 5.72
N LEU A 105 3.23 1.19 6.29
CA LEU A 105 3.06 1.86 7.57
C LEU A 105 3.40 3.34 7.43
N LEU A 106 2.64 4.15 8.17
CA LEU A 106 2.79 5.60 8.26
C LEU A 106 3.19 5.98 9.68
N TYR A 107 4.25 6.77 9.80
CA TYR A 107 4.73 7.31 11.07
C TYR A 107 4.82 8.82 10.99
N VAL A 108 4.56 9.48 12.12
CA VAL A 108 5.00 10.87 12.32
C VAL A 108 6.53 10.86 12.36
N GLN A 109 7.15 11.70 11.55
CA GLN A 109 8.59 11.85 11.47
C GLN A 109 9.07 12.73 12.64
N PRO A 110 9.92 12.22 13.54
CA PRO A 110 10.42 12.98 14.68
C PRO A 110 11.35 14.11 14.22
N GLU A 111 11.37 15.22 14.96
CA GLU A 111 12.24 16.34 14.63
C GLU A 111 13.73 15.94 14.65
N LYS A 112 14.12 15.08 15.58
CA LYS A 112 15.49 14.52 15.65
C LYS A 112 15.87 13.79 14.36
N PHE A 113 14.92 13.09 13.74
CA PHE A 113 15.15 12.39 12.47
C PHE A 113 15.44 13.36 11.32
N ASN A 114 14.85 14.57 11.32
CA ASN A 114 15.12 15.59 10.30
C ASN A 114 16.61 15.96 10.19
N LYS A 115 17.37 15.82 11.28
CA LYS A 115 18.80 16.16 11.34
C LYS A 115 19.71 14.98 10.96
N MET A 116 19.29 13.75 11.25
CA MET A 116 20.11 12.55 11.06
C MET A 116 19.87 11.89 9.69
N GLY A 117 18.63 11.91 9.19
CA GLY A 117 18.24 11.14 8.02
C GLY A 117 18.29 9.62 8.25
N PHE A 118 18.06 8.86 7.18
CA PHE A 118 18.03 7.39 7.23
C PHE A 118 19.41 6.76 7.49
N ASP A 119 20.46 7.28 6.87
CA ASP A 119 21.83 6.81 7.09
C ASP A 119 22.26 7.04 8.55
N GLY A 120 21.95 8.23 9.11
CA GLY A 120 22.28 8.58 10.49
C GLY A 120 21.55 7.77 11.54
N VAL A 121 20.49 7.03 11.17
CA VAL A 121 19.80 6.08 12.05
C VAL A 121 20.08 4.62 11.66
N GLY A 122 21.16 4.38 10.93
CA GLY A 122 21.66 3.04 10.63
C GLY A 122 20.87 2.27 9.58
N VAL A 123 20.07 2.94 8.73
CA VAL A 123 19.43 2.26 7.60
C VAL A 123 20.43 2.16 6.44
N GLU A 124 20.86 0.94 6.13
CA GLU A 124 21.67 0.68 4.95
C GLU A 124 20.80 0.65 3.69
N LYS A 125 21.01 1.60 2.77
CA LYS A 125 20.18 1.75 1.55
C LYS A 125 20.10 0.47 0.70
N MET A 126 21.23 -0.20 0.48
CA MET A 126 21.32 -1.39 -0.38
C MET A 126 20.86 -2.68 0.32
N ASN A 127 20.99 -2.76 1.65
CA ASN A 127 20.56 -3.92 2.41
C ASN A 127 19.06 -3.82 2.74
N ARG A 128 18.24 -4.47 1.92
CA ARG A 128 16.77 -4.45 2.01
C ARG A 128 16.19 -5.66 2.75
N LYS A 129 16.93 -6.76 2.86
CA LYS A 129 16.48 -8.00 3.50
C LYS A 129 16.70 -7.92 5.01
N ASN A 130 15.95 -8.71 5.78
CA ASN A 130 16.10 -8.78 7.23
C ASN A 130 16.05 -7.41 7.92
N PHE A 131 15.25 -6.48 7.37
CA PHE A 131 15.18 -5.14 7.91
C PHE A 131 14.60 -5.17 9.33
N ASN A 132 15.42 -4.76 10.31
CA ASN A 132 15.03 -4.73 11.70
C ASN A 132 14.16 -3.50 11.98
N VAL A 133 12.85 -3.65 11.74
CA VAL A 133 11.86 -2.58 11.95
C VAL A 133 11.87 -2.06 13.40
N SER A 134 12.11 -2.93 14.39
CA SER A 134 12.14 -2.52 15.80
C SER A 134 13.33 -1.61 16.08
N GLN A 135 14.52 -2.02 15.62
CA GLN A 135 15.74 -1.22 15.76
C GLN A 135 15.64 0.10 14.99
N PHE A 136 15.13 0.08 13.76
CA PHE A 136 14.90 1.30 12.99
C PHE A 136 13.99 2.27 13.74
N ARG A 137 12.85 1.79 14.28
CA ARG A 137 11.94 2.64 15.04
C ARG A 137 12.62 3.25 16.27
N GLN A 138 13.39 2.45 17.01
CA GLN A 138 14.12 2.93 18.18
C GLN A 138 15.17 3.99 17.82
N GLN A 139 16.01 3.72 16.81
CA GLN A 139 17.09 4.62 16.39
C GLN A 139 16.56 5.91 15.76
N ALA A 140 15.47 5.83 14.99
CA ALA A 140 14.79 6.98 14.41
C ALA A 140 13.90 7.73 15.39
N GLY A 141 13.66 7.22 16.60
CA GLY A 141 12.77 7.81 17.60
C GLY A 141 11.29 7.76 17.19
N LEU A 142 10.90 6.78 16.37
CA LEU A 142 9.53 6.62 15.90
C LEU A 142 8.63 6.10 17.02
N GLY A 143 7.49 6.77 17.20
CA GLY A 143 6.41 6.30 18.07
C GLY A 143 5.69 5.07 17.50
N ARG A 144 4.40 4.93 17.85
CA ARG A 144 3.51 3.94 17.21
C ARG A 144 3.21 4.40 15.77
N PRO A 145 3.01 3.46 14.81
CA PRO A 145 2.49 3.84 13.51
C PRO A 145 1.13 4.51 13.71
N ILE A 146 0.93 5.65 13.06
CA ILE A 146 -0.35 6.35 13.09
C ILE A 146 -1.31 5.78 12.06
N GLY A 147 -0.83 5.04 11.07
CA GLY A 147 -1.70 4.34 10.16
C GLY A 147 -0.98 3.22 9.42
N GLY A 148 -1.77 2.36 8.80
CA GLY A 148 -1.24 1.28 8.00
C GLY A 148 -2.26 0.71 7.06
N THR A 149 -1.77 -0.07 6.10
CA THR A 149 -2.57 -0.82 5.15
C THR A 149 -1.70 -1.89 4.52
N PHE A 150 -2.31 -2.88 3.89
CA PHE A 150 -1.56 -3.95 3.28
C PHE A 150 -2.35 -4.58 2.14
N PHE A 151 -1.63 -5.25 1.26
CA PHE A 151 -2.19 -6.14 0.27
C PHE A 151 -1.47 -7.49 0.31
N MET A 152 -2.05 -8.48 -0.37
CA MET A 152 -1.46 -9.81 -0.50
C MET A 152 -1.29 -10.19 -1.97
N VAL A 153 -0.22 -10.95 -2.26
CA VAL A 153 0.00 -11.62 -3.53
C VAL A 153 0.04 -13.12 -3.28
N ASN A 154 -0.67 -13.91 -4.07
CA ASN A 154 -0.65 -15.37 -3.98
C ASN A 154 0.12 -15.97 -5.15
N MET A 155 1.15 -16.77 -4.86
CA MET A 155 1.95 -17.50 -5.82
C MET A 155 1.62 -18.98 -5.76
N ALA A 156 0.66 -19.40 -6.58
CA ALA A 156 0.37 -20.82 -6.79
C ALA A 156 1.61 -21.56 -7.33
N PRO A 157 1.77 -22.87 -7.04
CA PRO A 157 2.77 -23.69 -7.70
C PRO A 157 2.59 -23.63 -9.22
N SER A 158 3.68 -23.53 -9.97
CA SER A 158 3.65 -23.59 -11.43
C SER A 158 3.28 -25.02 -11.87
N GLY A 159 1.97 -25.29 -11.98
CA GLY A 159 1.47 -26.63 -12.31
C GLY A 159 -0.04 -26.83 -12.12
N SER A 160 -0.87 -25.99 -12.74
CA SER A 160 -2.23 -26.35 -13.19
C SER A 160 -2.68 -25.34 -14.25
N GLY A 161 -2.73 -25.77 -15.52
CA GLY A 161 -2.90 -24.90 -16.68
C GLY A 161 -4.33 -24.49 -16.97
N SER A 162 -4.47 -23.51 -17.88
CA SER A 162 -5.54 -23.52 -18.87
C SER A 162 -4.90 -23.25 -20.22
N GLY A 163 -4.86 -24.29 -21.06
CA GLY A 163 -4.49 -24.16 -22.47
C GLY A 163 -5.49 -23.29 -23.22
N SER A 164 -4.99 -22.48 -24.14
CA SER A 164 -5.81 -21.82 -25.15
C SER A 164 -5.57 -22.57 -26.46
N GLY A 165 -6.35 -23.62 -26.69
CA GLY A 165 -6.53 -24.18 -28.03
C GLY A 165 -7.24 -23.15 -28.90
N SER A 166 -6.54 -22.65 -29.92
CA SER A 166 -7.16 -21.85 -30.98
C SER A 166 -7.79 -22.82 -31.98
N SER A 167 -9.08 -23.09 -31.82
CA SER A 167 -9.92 -23.69 -32.86
C SER A 167 -10.82 -22.60 -33.43
N GLY A 168 -10.64 -22.32 -34.71
CA GLY A 168 -11.48 -21.40 -35.47
C GLY A 168 -12.90 -21.91 -35.64
N GLY A 169 -13.84 -20.97 -35.71
CA GLY A 169 -15.25 -21.23 -36.03
C GLY A 169 -16.03 -19.92 -35.99
N GLY A 170 -16.38 -19.42 -37.17
CA GLY A 170 -17.04 -18.13 -37.37
C GLY A 170 -18.51 -18.07 -36.95
N GLY A 171 -19.05 -16.85 -36.97
CA GLY A 171 -20.46 -16.58 -36.78
C GLY A 171 -20.76 -15.09 -36.64
N ASN A 172 -21.02 -14.41 -37.77
CA ASN A 172 -21.64 -13.09 -37.86
C ASN A 172 -23.07 -13.12 -37.26
N ASN A 173 -23.51 -12.02 -36.62
CA ASN A 173 -24.62 -11.20 -37.15
C ASN A 173 -24.98 -9.98 -36.29
N ASN A 174 -25.34 -8.92 -37.03
CA ASN A 174 -25.86 -7.61 -36.66
C ASN A 174 -27.16 -7.66 -35.83
N ASN A 175 -27.44 -6.63 -35.00
CA ASN A 175 -28.33 -5.50 -35.35
C ASN A 175 -28.86 -4.71 -34.12
N ASN A 176 -28.68 -3.39 -34.18
CA ASN A 176 -29.65 -2.30 -33.99
C ASN A 176 -30.66 -2.21 -32.80
N ASN A 177 -30.50 -1.07 -32.12
CA ASN A 177 -31.49 -0.02 -31.79
C ASN A 177 -32.51 -0.11 -30.62
N ASN A 178 -32.53 1.04 -29.92
CA ASN A 178 -33.63 1.80 -29.30
C ASN A 178 -34.14 1.49 -27.87
N ASN A 179 -33.72 2.39 -26.97
CA ASN A 179 -34.54 3.35 -26.19
C ASN A 179 -35.90 2.90 -25.64
N SER A 180 -36.06 2.89 -24.30
CA SER A 180 -36.99 3.75 -23.54
C SER A 180 -37.20 3.28 -22.08
N THR A 181 -37.07 4.23 -21.15
CA THR A 181 -37.82 4.44 -19.88
C THR A 181 -38.05 3.31 -18.88
N GLY A 182 -37.71 3.55 -17.60
CA GLY A 182 -38.43 2.91 -16.49
C GLY A 182 -37.73 2.81 -15.12
N ASN A 183 -37.66 3.92 -14.40
CA ASN A 183 -37.93 4.08 -12.97
C ASN A 183 -37.29 3.17 -11.88
N ASN A 184 -36.70 3.88 -10.90
CA ASN A 184 -36.73 3.66 -9.45
C ASN A 184 -36.11 2.39 -8.84
N GLY A 185 -35.03 2.60 -8.08
CA GLY A 185 -34.46 1.59 -7.21
C GLY A 185 -33.29 2.15 -6.40
N ASN A 186 -33.62 2.78 -5.27
CA ASN A 186 -32.68 3.15 -4.20
C ASN A 186 -31.87 1.91 -3.79
N GLY A 187 -30.62 1.85 -4.23
CA GLY A 187 -29.69 0.78 -3.88
C GLY A 187 -28.28 1.35 -3.88
N ARG A 188 -27.86 1.88 -2.73
CA ARG A 188 -26.46 2.20 -2.46
C ARG A 188 -25.68 0.89 -2.38
N SER A 189 -25.36 0.31 -3.52
CA SER A 189 -24.34 -0.72 -3.65
C SER A 189 -22.98 -0.03 -3.68
N THR A 190 -22.36 0.10 -2.50
CA THR A 190 -20.93 0.35 -2.36
C THR A 190 -20.17 -0.86 -2.90
N ALA A 191 -20.09 -0.96 -4.22
CA ALA A 191 -19.32 -1.97 -4.92
C ALA A 191 -18.41 -1.27 -5.93
N SER A 192 -17.12 -1.30 -5.61
CA SER A 192 -16.10 -1.66 -6.59
C SER A 192 -15.98 -0.76 -7.82
N ILE A 193 -15.53 0.48 -7.67
CA ILE A 193 -14.92 1.20 -8.79
C ILE A 193 -13.43 0.81 -8.84
N ALA A 194 -13.19 -0.43 -9.26
CA ALA A 194 -11.89 -0.88 -9.72
C ALA A 194 -11.79 -0.54 -11.22
N THR A 195 -11.50 0.72 -11.54
CA THR A 195 -11.08 1.09 -12.89
C THR A 195 -9.62 0.70 -13.05
N ALA A 196 -9.37 -0.15 -14.05
CA ALA A 196 -8.09 -0.78 -14.32
C ALA A 196 -6.92 0.23 -14.40
N GLY A 197 -5.85 -0.02 -13.64
CA GLY A 197 -4.53 0.60 -13.89
C GLY A 197 -3.77 1.13 -12.67
N SER A 198 -4.44 1.45 -11.57
CA SER A 198 -3.83 2.17 -10.45
C SER A 198 -4.30 1.62 -9.10
N ILE A 199 -3.40 1.06 -8.29
CA ILE A 199 -3.75 0.64 -6.92
C ILE A 199 -3.85 1.87 -6.03
N PHE A 200 -5.03 2.08 -5.48
CA PHE A 200 -5.31 3.07 -4.44
C PHE A 200 -4.93 2.51 -3.07
N MET A 201 -4.00 3.16 -2.36
CA MET A 201 -3.58 2.73 -1.03
C MET A 201 -4.13 3.64 0.08
N PHE A 202 -5.14 3.13 0.78
CA PHE A 202 -5.77 3.79 1.92
C PHE A 202 -5.02 3.43 3.19
N ILE A 203 -4.38 4.41 3.82
CA ILE A 203 -3.79 4.24 5.15
C ILE A 203 -4.85 4.61 6.19
N THR A 204 -5.43 3.61 6.85
CA THR A 204 -6.37 3.83 7.95
C THR A 204 -5.60 4.17 9.22
N LEU A 205 -6.04 5.22 9.94
CA LEU A 205 -5.46 5.59 11.22
C LEU A 205 -5.69 4.46 12.24
N LEU A 206 -4.65 4.01 12.94
CA LEU A 206 -4.82 3.12 14.09
C LEU A 206 -5.30 3.99 15.27
N ALA A 207 -6.61 4.16 15.39
CA ALA A 207 -7.20 4.84 16.54
C ALA A 207 -6.70 4.16 17.82
N THR A 208 -6.08 4.95 18.71
CA THR A 208 -5.71 4.50 20.04
C THR A 208 -6.98 4.11 20.78
N MET A 209 -7.16 2.82 21.07
CA MET A 209 -8.17 2.41 22.02
C MET A 209 -7.86 3.04 23.37
N LEU A 210 -8.94 3.49 24.01
CA LEU A 210 -8.98 4.20 25.28
C LEU A 210 -8.15 3.49 26.35
N VAL A 211 -7.49 4.32 27.14
CA VAL A 211 -7.11 4.07 28.53
C VAL A 211 -8.26 3.41 29.28
N TRP A 212 -8.00 2.31 29.99
CA TRP A 212 -8.61 2.02 31.28
C TRP A 212 -7.57 1.32 32.17
N MET A 213 -7.29 1.98 33.30
CA MET A 213 -6.68 1.57 34.58
C MET A 213 -5.33 0.81 34.53
#